data_AF-A0A5B0MA87-F1
#
_entry.id   AF-A0A5B0MA87-F1
#
_cell.length_a   1.000
_cell.length_b   1.000
_cell.length_c   1.000
_cell.angle_alpha   90.00
_cell.angle_beta   90.00
_cell.angle_gamma   90.00
#
_symmetry.space_group_name_H-M   'P 1'
#
loop_
_entity.id
_entity.type
_entity.pdbx_description
1 polymer ?
#
loop_
_entity_poly.entity_id
_entity_poly.type
_entity_poly.pdbx_seq_one_letter_code
_entity_poly.pdbx_strand_id
1 'polypeptide(L)'
;MFSGRRNPDQSPLILWLNGGPGSSSMIGLFQENGPCKIKLDSSGFDANGESWNENANMIYIDQPVGTGYSYGTRTAKTTLEAMIDLYEALQLFLAHPLFAKFVGRQFGVWTESYGGHYAPVLVDHILEMNFQLESSKQPGRVPIPIKSLGIGNGLTNPLVQYLSYITYAQSNPYNQSMVPKDFIQTASTDFSTPATGCHDLIKTCQSSLKAASCRQAQSFCNRKILSRLAGDRDVYDVRQPSTNPYPPDLAPILNDVKFKSMIGVSPTLNWTESNEDVYTDFFSTGDWMLDSSKQLERIIDSGVRTLLYAGDADYIVNYQGVEALVTSLNTSASKGFANDNFTDWVVDGEVAGACKSAGVLSYLRVFEAGHEVPAYGKGKLGVGRAAKVFFDLTNDGQSVCPPLVARDLNPRQNNSNVPRDASSTTSALDKSSFYLIFPLFACLLLAL
;
A
#
# COMPACT_ATOMS: atom_id res chain seq x y z
N MET A 1 1.24 -7.89 15.02
CA MET A 1 1.60 -8.96 14.07
C MET A 1 0.50 -10.00 14.08
N PHE A 2 0.16 -10.56 12.92
CA PHE A 2 -0.78 -11.66 12.76
C PHE A 2 -0.10 -12.81 12.03
N SER A 3 -0.14 -14.01 12.61
CA SER A 3 0.43 -15.20 11.97
C SER A 3 -0.36 -15.57 10.72
N GLY A 4 0.32 -16.26 9.79
CA GLY A 4 -0.35 -16.84 8.63
C GLY A 4 -1.41 -17.86 9.03
N ARG A 5 -2.63 -17.77 8.49
CA ARG A 5 -3.69 -18.77 8.73
C ARG A 5 -3.36 -20.10 8.07
N ARG A 6 -2.67 -20.07 6.92
CA ARG A 6 -2.13 -21.26 6.25
C ARG A 6 -0.61 -21.31 6.41
N ASN A 7 -0.12 -22.46 6.89
CA ASN A 7 1.28 -22.81 7.02
C ASN A 7 2.17 -21.66 7.58
N PRO A 8 1.85 -21.06 8.75
CA PRO A 8 2.55 -19.88 9.28
C PRO A 8 4.07 -20.07 9.40
N ASP A 9 4.51 -21.29 9.70
CA ASP A 9 5.93 -21.62 9.82
C ASP A 9 6.66 -21.77 8.47
N GLN A 10 5.95 -21.68 7.34
CA GLN A 10 6.51 -21.67 5.97
C GLN A 10 6.25 -20.34 5.26
N SER A 11 5.12 -19.70 5.52
CA SER A 11 4.67 -18.46 4.90
C SER A 11 5.64 -17.28 5.10
N PRO A 12 5.76 -16.37 4.12
CA PRO A 12 6.64 -15.21 4.20
C PRO A 12 6.27 -14.28 5.36
N LEU A 13 7.21 -13.41 5.75
CA LEU A 13 6.98 -12.33 6.69
C LEU A 13 6.79 -11.02 5.91
N ILE A 14 5.65 -10.37 6.08
CA ILE A 14 5.28 -9.19 5.31
C ILE A 14 5.07 -8.02 6.25
N LEU A 15 5.75 -6.91 5.97
CA LEU A 15 5.53 -5.62 6.61
C LEU A 15 4.53 -4.79 5.79
N TRP A 16 3.49 -4.29 6.46
CA TRP A 16 2.58 -3.29 5.92
C TRP A 16 2.83 -1.93 6.60
N LEU A 17 2.90 -0.87 5.79
CA LEU A 17 2.99 0.52 6.26
C LEU A 17 1.97 1.41 5.54
N ASN A 18 1.11 2.11 6.29
CA ASN A 18 0.38 3.25 5.75
C ASN A 18 1.30 4.49 5.64
N GLY A 19 0.78 5.55 4.99
CA GLY A 19 1.55 6.74 4.61
C GLY A 19 1.43 7.94 5.58
N GLY A 20 0.77 8.99 5.10
CA GLY A 20 0.65 10.29 5.76
C GLY A 20 1.51 11.38 5.11
N PRO A 21 2.72 11.69 5.62
CA PRO A 21 3.46 10.99 6.67
C PRO A 21 2.84 11.15 8.05
N GLY A 22 2.95 10.11 8.87
CA GLY A 22 2.47 10.10 10.25
C GLY A 22 1.12 9.41 10.45
N SER A 23 0.62 8.68 9.45
CA SER A 23 -0.64 7.93 9.53
C SER A 23 -0.42 6.52 10.06
N SER A 24 -1.32 6.06 10.91
CA SER A 24 -1.24 4.77 11.60
C SER A 24 -1.42 3.60 10.63
N SER A 25 -0.62 2.54 10.81
CA SER A 25 -0.79 1.28 10.08
C SER A 25 -1.97 0.44 10.60
N MET A 26 -2.69 0.95 11.60
CA MET A 26 -3.97 0.39 12.01
C MET A 26 -5.07 0.62 10.96
N ILE A 27 -4.89 1.59 10.05
CA ILE A 27 -5.70 1.80 8.84
C ILE A 27 -5.68 0.50 8.01
N GLY A 28 -4.50 0.08 7.55
CA GLY A 28 -4.37 -1.15 6.78
C GLY A 28 -4.80 -2.41 7.51
N LEU A 29 -4.60 -2.43 8.83
CA LEU A 29 -5.04 -3.55 9.66
C LEU A 29 -6.57 -3.68 9.71
N PHE A 30 -7.31 -2.57 9.85
CA PHE A 30 -8.73 -2.62 10.18
C PHE A 30 -9.67 -2.10 9.09
N GLN A 31 -9.20 -1.38 8.07
CA GLN A 31 -10.01 -0.89 6.95
C GLN A 31 -9.72 -1.65 5.65
N GLU A 32 -8.51 -2.22 5.52
CA GLU A 32 -7.99 -2.72 4.25
C GLU A 32 -7.80 -4.25 4.24
N ASN A 33 -6.65 -4.73 4.70
CA ASN A 33 -6.12 -6.04 4.35
C ASN A 33 -5.82 -6.96 5.56
N GLY A 34 -6.04 -6.46 6.78
CA GLY A 34 -5.90 -7.26 7.99
C GLY A 34 -7.03 -8.28 8.21
N PRO A 35 -6.92 -9.13 9.24
CA PRO A 35 -7.83 -10.25 9.48
C PRO A 35 -9.25 -9.84 9.85
N CYS A 36 -9.43 -8.58 10.27
CA CYS A 36 -10.68 -8.02 10.74
C CYS A 36 -10.92 -6.69 10.03
N LYS A 37 -12.15 -6.42 9.59
CA LYS A 37 -12.53 -5.17 8.95
C LYS A 37 -13.55 -4.41 9.77
N ILE A 38 -13.39 -3.09 9.91
CA ILE A 38 -14.34 -2.24 10.64
C ILE A 38 -15.70 -2.27 9.94
N LYS A 39 -16.75 -2.36 10.76
CA LYS A 39 -18.13 -2.27 10.30
C LYS A 39 -18.42 -0.86 9.80
N LEU A 40 -19.32 -0.75 8.81
CA LEU A 40 -19.73 0.54 8.25
C LEU A 40 -20.33 1.51 9.28
N ASP A 41 -20.86 0.99 10.39
CA ASP A 41 -21.42 1.76 11.50
C ASP A 41 -20.40 2.05 12.64
N SER A 42 -19.13 1.69 12.44
CA SER A 42 -18.05 1.79 13.44
C SER A 42 -18.36 1.11 14.79
N SER A 43 -19.30 0.16 14.83
CA SER A 43 -19.72 -0.52 16.07
C SER A 43 -18.79 -1.67 16.49
N GLY A 44 -17.87 -2.08 15.63
CA GLY A 44 -16.98 -3.21 15.84
C GLY A 44 -16.29 -3.66 14.55
N PHE A 45 -15.81 -4.90 14.54
CA PHE A 45 -15.18 -5.52 13.39
C PHE A 45 -15.91 -6.79 12.94
N ASP A 46 -15.88 -7.06 11.64
CA ASP A 46 -16.25 -8.34 11.02
C ASP A 46 -14.99 -9.07 10.53
N ALA A 47 -15.09 -10.38 10.32
CA ALA A 47 -13.99 -11.17 9.78
C ALA A 47 -13.72 -10.78 8.32
N ASN A 48 -12.44 -10.58 7.98
CA ASN A 48 -12.02 -10.34 6.61
C ASN A 48 -11.67 -11.67 5.93
N GLY A 49 -12.52 -12.09 4.99
CA GLY A 49 -12.30 -13.28 4.17
C GLY A 49 -11.19 -13.12 3.13
N GLU A 50 -10.84 -11.88 2.78
CA GLU A 50 -9.78 -11.55 1.81
C GLU A 50 -8.51 -11.03 2.52
N SER A 51 -8.33 -11.37 3.80
CA SER A 51 -7.16 -10.92 4.55
C SER A 51 -5.85 -11.45 3.97
N TRP A 52 -4.83 -10.59 3.94
CA TRP A 52 -3.51 -10.95 3.47
C TRP A 52 -2.80 -11.95 4.40
N ASN A 53 -3.21 -12.02 5.68
CA ASN A 53 -2.67 -13.02 6.59
C ASN A 53 -3.18 -14.45 6.32
N GLU A 54 -3.99 -14.68 5.29
CA GLU A 54 -4.34 -16.04 4.85
C GLU A 54 -3.07 -16.83 4.44
N ASN A 55 -2.13 -16.18 3.72
CA ASN A 55 -0.94 -16.80 3.14
C ASN A 55 0.38 -16.14 3.59
N ALA A 56 0.34 -15.20 4.52
CA ALA A 56 1.52 -14.47 5.00
C ALA A 56 1.45 -14.21 6.51
N ASN A 57 2.60 -14.10 7.16
CA ASN A 57 2.69 -13.53 8.49
C ASN A 57 2.75 -12.00 8.34
N MET A 58 1.75 -11.28 8.83
CA MET A 58 1.61 -9.84 8.62
C MET A 58 2.10 -9.03 9.84
N ILE A 59 2.94 -8.05 9.60
CA ILE A 59 3.38 -7.04 10.55
C ILE A 59 2.77 -5.70 10.12
N TYR A 60 2.00 -5.08 11.01
CA TYR A 60 1.52 -3.70 10.87
C TYR A 60 2.25 -2.88 11.93
N ILE A 61 2.98 -1.84 11.52
CA ILE A 61 3.76 -1.01 12.44
C ILE A 61 3.35 0.45 12.27
N ASP A 62 2.98 1.08 13.37
CA ASP A 62 2.88 2.53 13.45
C ASP A 62 4.28 3.13 13.46
N GLN A 63 4.58 3.98 12.48
CA GLN A 63 5.86 4.66 12.35
C GLN A 63 5.67 5.98 11.61
N PRO A 64 6.52 7.00 11.86
CA PRO A 64 7.57 7.05 12.88
C PRO A 64 7.02 7.23 14.31
N VAL A 65 7.90 7.43 15.29
CA VAL A 65 7.50 7.74 16.67
C VAL A 65 6.56 8.96 16.71
N GLY A 66 5.42 8.82 17.38
CA GLY A 66 4.32 9.79 17.43
C GLY A 66 3.09 9.36 16.63
N THR A 67 3.23 8.43 15.69
CA THR A 67 2.13 7.91 14.87
C THR A 67 1.32 6.86 15.62
N GLY A 68 -0.01 6.94 15.55
CA GLY A 68 -0.93 5.96 16.13
C GLY A 68 -0.61 5.64 17.59
N TYR A 69 -0.23 4.39 17.88
CA TYR A 69 0.20 3.95 19.20
C TYR A 69 1.72 3.97 19.44
N SER A 70 2.53 4.34 18.45
CA SER A 70 3.98 4.48 18.63
C SER A 70 4.31 5.78 19.35
N TYR A 71 4.93 5.70 20.52
CA TYR A 71 5.24 6.84 21.39
C TYR A 71 6.72 6.85 21.81
N GLY A 72 7.20 8.03 22.21
CA GLY A 72 8.59 8.25 22.60
C GLY A 72 9.08 9.63 22.19
N THR A 73 10.39 9.82 22.20
CA THR A 73 11.01 11.05 21.68
C THR A 73 10.98 11.04 20.15
N ARG A 74 10.35 12.04 19.54
CA ARG A 74 10.33 12.20 18.08
C ARG A 74 11.67 12.73 17.58
N THR A 75 12.50 11.84 17.05
CA THR A 75 13.82 12.16 16.49
C THR A 75 13.81 12.22 14.96
N ALA A 76 13.03 11.38 14.30
CA ALA A 76 12.93 11.35 12.84
C ALA A 76 12.07 12.48 12.28
N LYS A 77 12.61 13.22 11.32
CA LYS A 77 11.93 14.33 10.60
C LYS A 77 12.00 14.19 9.09
N THR A 78 12.61 13.11 8.62
CA THR A 78 12.77 12.77 7.20
C THR A 78 12.42 11.31 7.00
N THR A 79 12.11 10.94 5.76
CA THR A 79 11.90 9.53 5.39
C THR A 79 13.13 8.69 5.73
N LEU A 80 14.35 9.20 5.47
CA LEU A 80 15.58 8.46 5.76
C LEU A 80 15.74 8.14 7.25
N GLU A 81 15.57 9.12 8.12
CA GLU A 81 15.67 8.90 9.57
C GLU A 81 14.60 7.93 10.06
N ALA A 82 13.35 8.08 9.60
CA ALA A 82 12.26 7.19 9.99
C ALA A 82 12.49 5.75 9.54
N MET A 83 13.02 5.53 8.34
CA MET A 83 13.29 4.19 7.82
C MET A 83 14.52 3.52 8.47
N ILE A 84 15.51 4.31 8.91
CA ILE A 84 16.61 3.81 9.76
C ILE A 84 16.05 3.35 11.11
N ASP A 85 15.24 4.17 11.78
CA ASP A 85 14.61 3.80 13.06
C ASP A 85 13.74 2.53 12.91
N LEU A 86 12.99 2.42 11.81
CA LEU A 86 12.18 1.25 11.50
C LEU A 86 13.03 0.00 11.24
N TYR A 87 14.17 0.13 10.54
CA TYR A 87 15.10 -0.98 10.35
C TYR A 87 15.66 -1.48 11.69
N GLU A 88 16.03 -0.58 12.60
CA GLU A 88 16.47 -0.96 13.94
C GLU A 88 15.35 -1.65 14.73
N ALA A 89 14.11 -1.18 14.62
CA ALA A 89 12.95 -1.85 15.21
C ALA A 89 12.75 -3.27 14.64
N LEU A 90 12.97 -3.48 13.34
CA LEU A 90 12.91 -4.81 12.72
C LEU A 90 14.03 -5.74 13.21
N GLN A 91 15.26 -5.23 13.39
CA GLN A 91 16.36 -6.00 13.97
C GLN A 91 16.06 -6.42 15.41
N LEU A 92 15.52 -5.51 16.23
CA LEU A 92 15.09 -5.82 17.60
C LEU A 92 13.94 -6.84 17.62
N PHE A 93 12.98 -6.71 16.71
CA PHE A 93 11.89 -7.67 16.54
C PHE A 93 12.46 -9.07 16.25
N LEU A 94 13.36 -9.20 15.27
CA LEU A 94 13.95 -10.49 14.89
C LEU A 94 14.89 -11.07 15.95
N ALA A 95 15.50 -10.22 16.78
CA ALA A 95 16.33 -10.66 17.91
C ALA A 95 15.49 -11.16 19.11
N HIS A 96 14.22 -10.78 19.20
CA HIS A 96 13.37 -11.15 20.32
C HIS A 96 13.04 -12.67 20.29
N PRO A 97 13.12 -13.41 21.42
CA PRO A 97 12.93 -14.86 21.44
C PRO A 97 11.60 -15.35 20.85
N LEU A 98 10.53 -14.56 21.00
CA LEU A 98 9.21 -14.91 20.43
C LEU A 98 9.17 -14.87 18.89
N PHE A 99 10.05 -14.10 18.26
CA PHE A 99 10.04 -13.84 16.82
C PHE A 99 11.31 -14.31 16.11
N ALA A 100 12.31 -14.80 16.84
CA ALA A 100 13.56 -15.34 16.29
C ALA A 100 13.33 -16.47 15.25
N LYS A 101 12.19 -17.17 15.30
CA LYS A 101 11.79 -18.16 14.27
C LYS A 101 11.58 -17.57 12.86
N PHE A 102 11.49 -16.25 12.73
CA PHE A 102 11.36 -15.55 11.45
C PHE A 102 12.71 -15.10 10.87
N VAL A 103 13.83 -15.28 11.59
CA VAL A 103 15.16 -14.99 11.05
C VAL A 103 15.39 -15.83 9.79
N GLY A 104 15.82 -15.17 8.70
CA GLY A 104 16.02 -15.81 7.39
C GLY A 104 14.73 -16.10 6.60
N ARG A 105 13.55 -15.74 7.12
CA ARG A 105 12.28 -15.84 6.39
C ARG A 105 12.26 -14.86 5.23
N GLN A 106 11.74 -15.29 4.07
CA GLN A 106 11.44 -14.37 2.96
C GLN A 106 10.63 -13.18 3.47
N PHE A 107 11.13 -11.98 3.18
CA PHE A 107 10.54 -10.74 3.69
C PHE A 107 9.98 -9.90 2.56
N GLY A 108 8.80 -9.33 2.77
CA GLY A 108 8.17 -8.39 1.85
C GLY A 108 7.83 -7.07 2.52
N VAL A 109 7.93 -5.97 1.79
CA VAL A 109 7.51 -4.64 2.24
C VAL A 109 6.37 -4.18 1.36
N TRP A 110 5.22 -3.89 1.96
CA TRP A 110 4.03 -3.40 1.28
C TRP A 110 3.60 -2.09 1.92
N THR A 111 3.30 -1.10 1.10
CA THR A 111 2.98 0.24 1.58
C THR A 111 1.96 0.92 0.69
N GLU A 112 1.43 2.04 1.15
CA GLU A 112 0.59 2.90 0.33
C GLU A 112 0.81 4.40 0.57
N SER A 113 0.32 5.24 -0.34
CA SER A 113 0.31 6.70 -0.16
C SER A 113 1.72 7.29 -0.05
N TYR A 114 2.04 7.99 1.04
CA TYR A 114 3.40 8.41 1.36
C TYR A 114 4.38 7.23 1.56
N GLY A 115 3.87 6.01 1.66
CA GLY A 115 4.62 4.76 1.52
C GLY A 115 5.46 4.67 0.26
N GLY A 116 5.11 5.41 -0.80
CA GLY A 116 5.95 5.59 -1.99
C GLY A 116 7.31 6.25 -1.72
N HIS A 117 7.46 6.99 -0.62
CA HIS A 117 8.77 7.47 -0.13
C HIS A 117 9.39 6.47 0.84
N TYR A 118 8.61 5.93 1.77
CA TYR A 118 9.09 5.00 2.80
C TYR A 118 9.69 3.73 2.21
N ALA A 119 8.94 3.04 1.35
CA ALA A 119 9.30 1.69 0.91
C ALA A 119 10.61 1.66 0.11
N PRO A 120 10.84 2.55 -0.88
CA PRO A 120 12.11 2.58 -1.58
C PRO A 120 13.29 2.85 -0.63
N VAL A 121 13.13 3.77 0.33
CA VAL A 121 14.22 4.11 1.26
C VAL A 121 14.50 2.97 2.25
N LEU A 122 13.47 2.34 2.81
CA LEU A 122 13.62 1.20 3.72
C LEU A 122 14.26 0.00 3.04
N VAL A 123 13.75 -0.39 1.86
CA VAL A 123 14.21 -1.60 1.18
C VAL A 123 15.65 -1.41 0.69
N ASP A 124 15.99 -0.26 0.12
CA ASP A 124 17.37 0.04 -0.30
C ASP A 124 18.32 0.03 0.91
N HIS A 125 17.90 0.58 2.05
CA HIS A 125 18.67 0.50 3.30
C HIS A 125 18.86 -0.95 3.79
N ILE A 126 17.82 -1.78 3.76
CA ILE A 126 17.93 -3.20 4.12
C ILE A 126 18.90 -3.94 3.19
N LEU A 127 18.86 -3.70 1.88
CA LEU A 127 19.75 -4.33 0.91
C LEU A 127 21.22 -3.94 1.18
N GLU A 128 21.49 -2.67 1.45
CA GLU A 128 22.81 -2.18 1.84
C GLU A 128 23.29 -2.84 3.15
N MET A 129 22.43 -2.89 4.17
CA MET A 129 22.78 -3.50 5.44
C MET A 129 23.02 -5.01 5.31
N ASN A 130 22.24 -5.72 4.49
CA ASN A 130 22.48 -7.14 4.21
C ASN A 130 23.87 -7.36 3.58
N PHE A 131 24.25 -6.54 2.60
CA PHE A 131 25.57 -6.59 1.97
C PHE A 131 26.71 -6.33 2.98
N GLN A 132 26.52 -5.36 3.88
CA GLN A 132 27.47 -5.10 4.96
C GLN A 132 27.58 -6.26 5.95
N LEU A 133 26.49 -6.95 6.26
CA LEU A 133 26.50 -8.11 7.17
C LEU A 133 27.27 -9.29 6.59
N GLU A 134 27.16 -9.54 5.28
CA GLU A 134 27.92 -10.57 4.58
C GLU A 134 29.43 -10.31 4.62
N SER A 135 29.84 -9.04 4.52
CA SER A 135 31.25 -8.64 4.47
C SER A 135 31.92 -8.41 5.83
N SER A 136 31.16 -8.05 6.88
CA SER A 136 31.74 -7.59 8.15
C SER A 136 31.35 -8.38 9.41
N LYS A 137 30.44 -9.38 9.30
CA LYS A 137 29.94 -10.20 10.43
C LYS A 137 29.61 -9.37 11.69
N GLN A 138 28.76 -8.34 11.55
CA GLN A 138 28.35 -7.52 12.69
C GLN A 138 27.58 -8.38 13.72
N PRO A 139 28.11 -8.60 14.94
CA PRO A 139 27.47 -9.47 15.92
C PRO A 139 26.11 -8.92 16.36
N GLY A 140 25.11 -9.78 16.46
CA GLY A 140 23.78 -9.42 16.96
C GLY A 140 22.79 -8.86 15.92
N ARG A 141 23.20 -8.73 14.66
CA ARG A 141 22.32 -8.37 13.54
C ARG A 141 22.14 -9.55 12.60
N VAL A 142 20.98 -9.60 11.94
CA VAL A 142 20.61 -10.69 11.02
C VAL A 142 20.20 -10.13 9.66
N PRO A 143 20.55 -10.81 8.55
CA PRO A 143 20.05 -10.43 7.24
C PRO A 143 18.52 -10.53 7.15
N ILE A 144 17.90 -9.56 6.48
CA ILE A 144 16.46 -9.55 6.16
C ILE A 144 16.31 -9.83 4.66
N PRO A 145 16.00 -11.06 4.23
CA PRO A 145 16.04 -11.43 2.82
C PRO A 145 14.79 -10.91 2.08
N ILE A 146 14.88 -9.68 1.59
CA ILE A 146 13.82 -9.03 0.81
C ILE A 146 13.54 -9.83 -0.47
N LYS A 147 12.25 -10.11 -0.73
CA LYS A 147 11.77 -10.81 -1.92
C LYS A 147 10.68 -10.07 -2.67
N SER A 148 9.82 -9.34 -1.97
CA SER A 148 8.73 -8.59 -2.58
C SER A 148 8.65 -7.15 -2.07
N LEU A 149 8.22 -6.27 -2.96
CA LEU A 149 7.90 -4.88 -2.69
C LEU A 149 6.55 -4.55 -3.35
N GLY A 150 5.60 -4.06 -2.58
CA GLY A 150 4.34 -3.50 -3.07
C GLY A 150 4.19 -2.04 -2.69
N ILE A 151 3.81 -1.20 -3.64
CA ILE A 151 3.50 0.23 -3.39
C ILE A 151 2.15 0.55 -4.04
N GLY A 152 1.14 0.76 -3.21
CA GLY A 152 -0.20 1.16 -3.62
C GLY A 152 -0.35 2.67 -3.63
N ASN A 153 -0.88 3.25 -4.71
CA ASN A 153 -1.22 4.67 -4.77
C ASN A 153 -0.09 5.55 -4.18
N GLY A 154 1.16 5.28 -4.60
CA GLY A 154 2.36 5.77 -3.92
C GLY A 154 2.96 7.05 -4.50
N LEU A 155 3.22 8.06 -3.67
CA LEU A 155 3.99 9.24 -4.06
C LEU A 155 5.49 8.91 -3.93
N THR A 156 6.21 8.82 -5.05
CA THR A 156 7.63 8.41 -5.11
C THR A 156 8.51 9.47 -5.78
N ASN A 157 8.05 10.04 -6.89
CA ASN A 157 8.74 11.14 -7.57
C ASN A 157 7.75 12.27 -7.90
N PRO A 158 7.65 13.27 -7.02
CA PRO A 158 6.77 14.42 -7.20
C PRO A 158 6.98 15.16 -8.53
N LEU A 159 8.23 15.23 -9.04
CA LEU A 159 8.53 15.94 -10.28
C LEU A 159 7.78 15.34 -11.47
N VAL A 160 7.66 14.01 -11.50
CA VAL A 160 6.96 13.27 -12.56
C VAL A 160 5.47 13.20 -12.28
N GLN A 161 5.08 13.00 -11.02
CA GLN A 161 3.69 12.72 -10.66
C GLN A 161 2.79 13.98 -10.61
N TYR A 162 3.30 15.17 -10.29
CA TYR A 162 2.43 16.35 -10.04
C TYR A 162 1.66 16.86 -11.26
N LEU A 163 2.15 16.62 -12.48
CA LEU A 163 1.40 16.96 -13.69
C LEU A 163 0.06 16.21 -13.74
N SER A 164 0.01 15.01 -13.15
CA SER A 164 -1.17 14.17 -13.19
C SER A 164 -2.39 14.75 -12.48
N TYR A 165 -2.23 15.65 -11.51
CA TYR A 165 -3.36 16.34 -10.90
C TYR A 165 -4.14 17.17 -11.92
N ILE A 166 -3.43 17.79 -12.87
CA ILE A 166 -4.04 18.56 -13.96
C ILE A 166 -4.75 17.62 -14.93
N THR A 167 -4.07 16.57 -15.39
CA THR A 167 -4.62 15.66 -16.40
C THR A 167 -5.78 14.83 -15.85
N TYR A 168 -5.72 14.39 -14.60
CA TYR A 168 -6.79 13.64 -13.94
C TYR A 168 -8.01 14.51 -13.60
N ALA A 169 -7.80 15.74 -13.10
CA ALA A 169 -8.90 16.68 -12.86
C ALA A 169 -9.63 17.08 -14.16
N GLN A 170 -8.90 17.10 -15.28
CA GLN A 170 -9.46 17.33 -16.62
C GLN A 170 -10.16 16.08 -17.19
N SER A 171 -9.59 14.89 -16.98
CA SER A 171 -10.10 13.63 -17.50
C SER A 171 -9.76 12.46 -16.57
N ASN A 172 -10.77 12.00 -15.84
CA ASN A 172 -10.74 10.76 -15.06
C ASN A 172 -11.72 9.74 -15.69
N PRO A 173 -11.59 8.44 -15.35
CA PRO A 173 -12.40 7.38 -15.98
C PRO A 173 -13.89 7.41 -15.61
N TYR A 174 -14.31 8.31 -14.70
CA TYR A 174 -15.67 8.42 -14.22
C TYR A 174 -16.47 9.53 -14.92
N ASN A 175 -15.95 10.07 -16.02
CA ASN A 175 -16.58 11.12 -16.83
C ASN A 175 -17.00 12.35 -16.01
N GLN A 176 -16.25 12.66 -14.96
CA GLN A 176 -16.52 13.75 -14.05
C GLN A 176 -15.47 14.85 -14.20
N SER A 177 -15.88 16.09 -14.46
CA SER A 177 -14.96 17.24 -14.28
C SER A 177 -14.83 17.51 -12.79
N MET A 178 -13.61 17.50 -12.25
CA MET A 178 -13.41 17.77 -10.82
C MET A 178 -13.58 19.25 -10.49
N VAL A 179 -13.16 20.12 -11.41
CA VAL A 179 -13.23 21.58 -11.28
C VAL A 179 -13.60 22.23 -12.62
N PRO A 180 -14.03 23.51 -12.62
CA PRO A 180 -14.22 24.29 -13.85
C PRO A 180 -12.95 24.41 -14.72
N LYS A 181 -13.13 24.61 -16.04
CA LYS A 181 -12.01 24.66 -17.01
C LYS A 181 -11.00 25.78 -16.76
N ASP A 182 -11.44 26.92 -16.23
CA ASP A 182 -10.58 28.06 -15.87
C ASP A 182 -9.64 27.71 -14.69
N PHE A 183 -10.07 26.84 -13.78
CA PHE A 183 -9.20 26.32 -12.71
C PHE A 183 -8.09 25.45 -13.28
N ILE A 184 -8.41 24.57 -14.25
CA ILE A 184 -7.43 23.73 -14.97
C ILE A 184 -6.42 24.62 -15.72
N GLN A 185 -6.88 25.65 -16.42
CA GLN A 185 -6.01 26.57 -17.14
C GLN A 185 -5.08 27.35 -16.19
N THR A 186 -5.61 27.83 -15.06
CA THR A 186 -4.83 28.51 -14.03
C THR A 186 -3.77 27.59 -13.43
N ALA A 187 -4.14 26.35 -13.07
CA ALA A 187 -3.21 25.38 -12.51
C ALA A 187 -2.13 24.97 -13.52
N SER A 188 -2.47 24.87 -14.81
CA SER A 188 -1.49 24.63 -15.88
C SER A 188 -0.44 25.73 -15.94
N THR A 189 -0.85 27.00 -15.86
CA THR A 189 0.07 28.14 -15.78
C THR A 189 0.91 28.10 -14.49
N ASP A 190 0.27 27.90 -13.33
CA ASP A 190 0.97 27.79 -12.04
C ASP A 190 1.95 26.59 -12.03
N PHE A 191 1.72 25.55 -12.83
CA PHE A 191 2.63 24.41 -12.96
C PHE A 191 3.84 24.72 -13.83
N SER A 192 3.62 25.32 -15.01
CA SER A 192 4.65 25.45 -16.06
C SER A 192 5.37 26.79 -16.09
N THR A 193 5.03 27.76 -15.23
CA THR A 193 5.70 29.08 -15.22
C THR A 193 7.20 28.91 -14.94
N PRO A 194 8.10 29.42 -15.80
CA PRO A 194 9.54 29.26 -15.59
C PRO A 194 10.02 29.84 -14.24
N ALA A 195 10.91 29.11 -13.57
CA ALA A 195 11.54 29.45 -12.29
C ALA A 195 10.62 29.55 -11.06
N THR A 196 9.33 29.85 -11.22
CA THR A 196 8.39 30.08 -10.11
C THR A 196 7.21 29.11 -10.09
N GLY A 197 6.99 28.38 -11.18
CA GLY A 197 5.94 27.37 -11.28
C GLY A 197 6.30 26.08 -10.55
N CYS A 198 5.28 25.29 -10.25
CA CYS A 198 5.42 24.06 -9.46
C CYS A 198 6.52 23.14 -9.98
N HIS A 199 6.57 22.87 -11.28
CA HIS A 199 7.57 21.98 -11.88
C HIS A 199 9.01 22.42 -11.58
N ASP A 200 9.32 23.70 -11.82
CA ASP A 200 10.67 24.24 -11.62
C ASP A 200 11.03 24.39 -10.14
N LEU A 201 10.05 24.64 -9.27
CA LEU A 201 10.24 24.63 -7.82
C LEU A 201 10.58 23.21 -7.31
N ILE A 202 9.89 22.17 -7.78
CA ILE A 202 10.24 20.78 -7.45
C ILE A 202 11.64 20.45 -7.96
N LYS A 203 11.96 20.82 -9.21
CA LYS A 203 13.30 20.61 -9.77
C LYS A 203 14.39 21.31 -8.96
N THR A 204 14.12 22.52 -8.46
CA THR A 204 15.03 23.28 -7.60
C THR A 204 15.19 22.61 -6.23
N CYS A 205 14.09 22.09 -5.66
CA CYS A 205 14.14 21.28 -4.45
C CYS A 205 15.06 20.06 -4.64
N GLN A 206 14.80 19.22 -5.64
CA GLN A 206 15.51 17.96 -5.83
C GLN A 206 16.99 18.15 -6.22
N SER A 207 17.32 19.23 -6.93
CA SER A 207 18.72 19.54 -7.28
C SER A 207 19.52 20.21 -6.14
N SER A 208 18.87 20.98 -5.27
CA SER A 208 19.55 21.67 -4.17
C SER A 208 19.54 20.89 -2.85
N LEU A 209 18.54 20.02 -2.66
CA LEU A 209 18.22 19.30 -1.42
C LEU A 209 18.08 20.24 -0.20
N LYS A 210 17.84 21.53 -0.43
CA LYS A 210 17.68 22.51 0.64
C LYS A 210 16.25 22.47 1.15
N ALA A 211 16.09 22.22 2.45
CA ALA A 211 14.79 22.18 3.11
C ALA A 211 13.91 23.41 2.80
N ALA A 212 14.49 24.61 2.75
CA ALA A 212 13.75 25.83 2.41
C ALA A 212 13.16 25.81 0.98
N SER A 213 13.94 25.36 -0.01
CA SER A 213 13.50 25.24 -1.41
C SER A 213 12.43 24.15 -1.55
N CYS A 214 12.60 23.04 -0.85
CA CYS A 214 11.64 21.94 -0.83
C CYS A 214 10.32 22.28 -0.15
N ARG A 215 10.35 23.00 0.98
CA ARG A 215 9.15 23.56 1.61
C ARG A 215 8.41 24.53 0.72
N GLN A 216 9.16 25.41 0.05
CA GLN A 216 8.57 26.35 -0.90
C GLN A 216 7.85 25.61 -2.03
N ALA A 217 8.49 24.57 -2.60
CA ALA A 217 7.87 23.72 -3.60
C ALA A 217 6.61 23.04 -3.06
N GLN A 218 6.67 22.41 -1.88
CA GLN A 218 5.53 21.76 -1.25
C GLN A 218 4.37 22.72 -1.01
N SER A 219 4.60 23.86 -0.36
CA SER A 219 3.55 24.85 -0.10
C SER A 219 2.93 25.40 -1.39
N PHE A 220 3.74 25.66 -2.41
CA PHE A 220 3.25 26.17 -3.68
C PHE A 220 2.43 25.11 -4.42
N CYS A 221 3.03 23.95 -4.68
CA CYS A 221 2.44 22.88 -5.47
C CYS A 221 1.19 22.30 -4.81
N ASN A 222 1.20 22.06 -3.49
CA ASN A 222 0.04 21.51 -2.80
C ASN A 222 -1.13 22.48 -2.88
N ARG A 223 -0.90 23.76 -2.61
CA ARG A 223 -1.95 24.78 -2.64
C ARG A 223 -2.48 25.06 -4.05
N LYS A 224 -1.59 25.17 -5.05
CA LYS A 224 -1.94 25.66 -6.38
C LYS A 224 -2.37 24.58 -7.36
N ILE A 225 -1.87 23.35 -7.16
CA ILE A 225 -2.10 22.23 -8.05
C ILE A 225 -2.98 21.20 -7.33
N LEU A 226 -2.44 20.51 -6.31
CA LEU A 226 -3.11 19.38 -5.65
C LEU A 226 -4.46 19.77 -5.02
N SER A 227 -4.48 20.66 -4.03
CA SER A 227 -5.71 21.00 -3.30
C SER A 227 -6.69 21.81 -4.15
N ARG A 228 -6.18 22.67 -5.06
CA ARG A 228 -7.03 23.49 -5.93
C ARG A 228 -7.86 22.65 -6.91
N LEU A 229 -7.28 21.57 -7.42
CA LEU A 229 -7.88 20.74 -8.46
C LEU A 229 -8.73 19.59 -7.91
N ALA A 230 -8.72 19.34 -6.60
CA ALA A 230 -9.58 18.37 -5.94
C ALA A 230 -11.08 18.74 -6.00
N GLY A 231 -11.40 20.04 -6.00
CA GLY A 231 -12.78 20.51 -6.02
C GLY A 231 -13.55 20.17 -4.73
N ASP A 232 -14.77 19.68 -4.88
CA ASP A 232 -15.68 19.28 -3.79
C ASP A 232 -15.70 17.76 -3.53
N ARG A 233 -14.75 17.04 -4.12
CA ARG A 233 -14.68 15.58 -4.09
C ARG A 233 -13.76 15.08 -3.02
N ASP A 234 -14.03 13.85 -2.59
CA ASP A 234 -13.11 13.12 -1.75
C ASP A 234 -11.82 12.86 -2.55
N VAL A 235 -10.69 13.24 -1.95
CA VAL A 235 -9.36 13.09 -2.58
C VAL A 235 -8.92 11.64 -2.66
N TYR A 236 -9.56 10.75 -1.89
CA TYR A 236 -9.28 9.32 -1.85
C TYR A 236 -10.23 8.51 -2.74
N ASP A 237 -11.40 9.04 -3.09
CA ASP A 237 -12.33 8.46 -4.07
C ASP A 237 -13.20 9.53 -4.74
N VAL A 238 -12.84 9.90 -5.98
CA VAL A 238 -13.52 11.02 -6.68
C VAL A 238 -14.98 10.79 -7.02
N ARG A 239 -15.46 9.55 -6.89
CA ARG A 239 -16.88 9.20 -7.08
C ARG A 239 -17.73 9.71 -5.93
N GLN A 240 -17.10 10.03 -4.80
CA GLN A 240 -17.74 10.41 -3.55
C GLN A 240 -17.57 11.91 -3.25
N PRO A 241 -18.51 12.53 -2.51
CA PRO A 241 -18.32 13.87 -1.98
C PRO A 241 -17.25 13.87 -0.88
N SER A 242 -16.58 15.00 -0.67
CA SER A 242 -15.53 15.16 0.37
C SER A 242 -16.00 14.91 1.81
N THR A 243 -17.31 14.84 2.05
CA THR A 243 -17.90 14.51 3.35
C THR A 243 -18.07 13.01 3.59
N ASN A 244 -17.67 12.16 2.63
CA ASN A 244 -17.81 10.72 2.74
C ASN A 244 -16.82 10.15 3.75
N PRO A 245 -17.28 9.50 4.83
CA PRO A 245 -16.42 8.98 5.88
C PRO A 245 -15.95 7.55 5.55
N TYR A 246 -15.67 7.24 4.27
CA TYR A 246 -15.31 5.89 3.86
C TYR A 246 -13.81 5.81 3.53
N PRO A 247 -13.08 4.82 4.08
CA PRO A 247 -13.54 3.82 5.04
C PRO A 247 -13.90 4.40 6.43
N PRO A 248 -14.73 3.68 7.23
CA PRO A 248 -15.27 4.19 8.50
C PRO A 248 -14.19 4.56 9.52
N ASP A 249 -14.43 5.64 10.29
CA ASP A 249 -13.53 6.13 11.34
C ASP A 249 -13.24 5.06 12.40
N LEU A 250 -11.96 4.80 12.63
CA LEU A 250 -11.43 3.85 13.61
C LEU A 250 -11.35 4.42 15.03
N ALA A 251 -11.29 5.75 15.18
CA ALA A 251 -10.99 6.42 16.44
C ALA A 251 -11.94 6.05 17.59
N PRO A 252 -13.27 5.86 17.38
CA PRO A 252 -14.17 5.46 18.46
C PRO A 252 -13.78 4.12 19.11
N ILE A 253 -13.37 3.13 18.31
CA ILE A 253 -12.99 1.80 18.82
C ILE A 253 -11.55 1.83 19.34
N LEU A 254 -10.62 2.42 18.59
CA LEU A 254 -9.20 2.46 18.97
C LEU A 254 -8.94 3.34 20.20
N ASN A 255 -9.88 4.22 20.57
CA ASN A 255 -9.83 4.95 21.83
C ASN A 255 -10.62 4.33 22.99
N ASP A 256 -11.36 3.24 22.76
CA ASP A 256 -12.05 2.53 23.84
C ASP A 256 -11.05 1.92 24.83
N VAL A 257 -11.30 2.11 26.13
CA VAL A 257 -10.40 1.68 27.20
C VAL A 257 -10.30 0.15 27.28
N LYS A 258 -11.40 -0.58 26.99
CA LYS A 258 -11.36 -2.05 26.97
C LYS A 258 -10.55 -2.52 25.78
N PHE A 259 -10.75 -1.91 24.61
CA PHE A 259 -9.96 -2.22 23.41
C PHE A 259 -8.46 -2.02 23.64
N LYS A 260 -8.06 -0.84 24.13
CA LYS A 260 -6.65 -0.53 24.48
C LYS A 260 -6.07 -1.57 25.44
N SER A 261 -6.80 -1.91 26.50
CA SER A 261 -6.38 -2.92 27.47
C SER A 261 -6.14 -4.29 26.84
N MET A 262 -7.01 -4.73 25.91
CA MET A 262 -6.86 -6.03 25.22
C MET A 262 -5.60 -6.12 24.36
N ILE A 263 -5.17 -5.01 23.74
CA ILE A 263 -3.98 -4.98 22.87
C ILE A 263 -2.72 -4.49 23.61
N GLY A 264 -2.79 -4.33 24.93
CA GLY A 264 -1.64 -3.91 25.76
C GLY A 264 -1.25 -2.43 25.61
N VAL A 265 -2.17 -1.59 25.13
CA VAL A 265 -1.97 -0.14 25.00
C VAL A 265 -2.37 0.58 26.29
N SER A 266 -1.57 1.56 26.70
CA SER A 266 -1.89 2.41 27.86
C SER A 266 -3.26 3.09 27.68
N PRO A 267 -4.13 3.10 28.71
CA PRO A 267 -5.42 3.77 28.64
C PRO A 267 -5.30 5.29 28.42
N THR A 268 -4.14 5.88 28.72
CA THR A 268 -3.87 7.32 28.58
C THR A 268 -3.33 7.71 27.20
N LEU A 269 -2.91 6.75 26.38
CA LEU A 269 -2.43 7.03 25.04
C LEU A 269 -3.62 7.18 24.12
N ASN A 270 -3.83 8.36 23.54
CA ASN A 270 -4.88 8.58 22.55
C ASN A 270 -4.39 8.20 21.17
N TRP A 271 -5.16 7.36 20.48
CA TRP A 271 -4.94 7.06 19.08
C TRP A 271 -5.54 8.16 18.22
N THR A 272 -4.78 8.63 17.24
CA THR A 272 -5.27 9.42 16.12
C THR A 272 -4.85 8.74 14.83
N GLU A 273 -5.67 8.85 13.80
CA GLU A 273 -5.39 8.25 12.50
C GLU A 273 -4.08 8.79 11.91
N SER A 274 -3.93 10.12 11.93
CA SER A 274 -2.72 10.81 11.51
C SER A 274 -2.22 11.75 12.61
N ASN A 275 -0.90 11.93 12.69
CA ASN A 275 -0.27 12.85 13.62
C ASN A 275 0.26 14.10 12.91
N GLU A 276 -0.39 15.24 13.14
CA GLU A 276 -0.05 16.53 12.51
C GLU A 276 1.34 17.05 12.88
N ASP A 277 1.87 16.70 14.04
CA ASP A 277 3.22 17.11 14.40
C ASP A 277 4.26 16.33 13.59
N VAL A 278 4.03 15.03 13.36
CA VAL A 278 4.88 14.21 12.48
C VAL A 278 4.83 14.77 11.06
N TYR A 279 3.64 15.07 10.55
CA TYR A 279 3.48 15.74 9.27
C TYR A 279 4.24 17.07 9.23
N THR A 280 4.17 17.87 10.29
CA THR A 280 4.86 19.16 10.40
C THR A 280 6.37 19.01 10.45
N ASP A 281 6.90 17.98 11.14
CA ASP A 281 8.34 17.68 11.17
C ASP A 281 8.85 17.32 9.76
N PHE A 282 8.11 16.49 9.01
CA PHE A 282 8.44 16.13 7.61
C PHE A 282 8.28 17.30 6.64
N PHE A 283 7.24 18.10 6.81
CA PHE A 283 7.10 19.37 6.09
C PHE A 283 8.29 20.27 6.38
N SER A 284 8.77 20.34 7.63
CA SER A 284 9.87 21.24 8.01
C SER A 284 11.19 20.93 7.28
N THR A 285 11.40 19.69 6.84
CA THR A 285 12.57 19.27 6.07
C THR A 285 12.34 19.33 4.56
N GLY A 286 11.07 19.45 4.13
CA GLY A 286 10.67 19.46 2.72
C GLY A 286 10.64 18.07 2.09
N ASP A 287 10.58 17.01 2.91
CA ASP A 287 10.71 15.61 2.52
C ASP A 287 9.71 15.20 1.43
N TRP A 288 8.50 15.77 1.46
CA TRP A 288 7.45 15.55 0.46
C TRP A 288 7.91 15.70 -0.99
N MET A 289 8.79 16.66 -1.27
CA MET A 289 9.21 17.00 -2.64
C MET A 289 10.48 16.28 -3.11
N LEU A 290 11.04 15.41 -2.28
CA LEU A 290 12.20 14.60 -2.61
C LEU A 290 11.85 13.44 -3.55
N ASP A 291 12.88 12.91 -4.20
CA ASP A 291 12.78 11.82 -5.18
C ASP A 291 13.30 10.51 -4.59
N SER A 292 12.43 9.52 -4.49
CA SER A 292 12.74 8.16 -4.02
C SER A 292 12.85 7.14 -5.17
N SER A 293 12.73 7.59 -6.44
CA SER A 293 12.72 6.70 -7.61
C SER A 293 14.07 6.03 -7.87
N LYS A 294 15.19 6.64 -7.46
CA LYS A 294 16.53 6.05 -7.65
C LYS A 294 16.78 4.86 -6.73
N GLN A 295 16.25 4.90 -5.51
CA GLN A 295 16.20 3.76 -4.61
C GLN A 295 15.34 2.66 -5.25
N LEU A 296 14.15 3.02 -5.74
CA LEU A 296 13.24 2.08 -6.39
C LEU A 296 13.88 1.39 -7.61
N GLU A 297 14.60 2.13 -8.46
CA GLU A 297 15.34 1.58 -9.60
C GLU A 297 16.38 0.55 -9.15
N ARG A 298 17.19 0.85 -8.12
CA ARG A 298 18.17 -0.09 -7.56
C ARG A 298 17.52 -1.35 -7.00
N ILE A 299 16.38 -1.20 -6.32
CA ILE A 299 15.63 -2.33 -5.76
C ILE A 299 15.16 -3.27 -6.87
N ILE A 300 14.57 -2.72 -7.93
CA ILE A 300 14.11 -3.50 -9.08
C ILE A 300 15.28 -4.24 -9.73
N ASP A 301 16.41 -3.55 -9.98
CA ASP A 301 17.59 -4.16 -10.62
C ASP A 301 18.34 -5.15 -9.71
N SER A 302 18.13 -5.10 -8.39
CA SER A 302 18.61 -6.12 -7.46
C SER A 302 17.83 -7.44 -7.52
N GLY A 303 16.73 -7.48 -8.27
CA GLY A 303 15.89 -8.67 -8.47
C GLY A 303 14.77 -8.83 -7.44
N VAL A 304 14.46 -7.81 -6.65
CA VAL A 304 13.26 -7.79 -5.78
C VAL A 304 12.03 -7.72 -6.68
N ARG A 305 11.04 -8.59 -6.43
CA ARG A 305 9.77 -8.54 -7.17
C ARG A 305 8.95 -7.34 -6.73
N THR A 306 8.74 -6.39 -7.64
CA THR A 306 8.13 -5.10 -7.35
C THR A 306 6.80 -4.95 -8.06
N LEU A 307 5.73 -4.67 -7.30
CA LEU A 307 4.43 -4.28 -7.81
C LEU A 307 4.16 -2.82 -7.43
N LEU A 308 3.98 -1.98 -8.44
CA LEU A 308 3.33 -0.67 -8.29
C LEU A 308 1.87 -0.82 -8.68
N TYR A 309 0.94 -0.43 -7.81
CA TYR A 309 -0.49 -0.49 -8.13
C TYR A 309 -1.19 0.80 -7.79
N ALA A 310 -2.27 1.11 -8.50
CA ALA A 310 -3.06 2.32 -8.24
C ALA A 310 -4.55 2.07 -8.50
N GLY A 311 -5.39 2.38 -7.52
CA GLY A 311 -6.82 2.51 -7.71
C GLY A 311 -7.14 3.69 -8.64
N ASP A 312 -7.98 3.47 -9.65
CA ASP A 312 -8.24 4.47 -10.67
C ASP A 312 -9.32 5.51 -10.32
N ALA A 313 -9.92 5.41 -9.12
CA ALA A 313 -10.77 6.43 -8.51
C ALA A 313 -10.02 7.35 -7.54
N ASP A 314 -8.77 7.03 -7.18
CA ASP A 314 -7.94 7.88 -6.33
C ASP A 314 -7.53 9.16 -7.06
N TYR A 315 -7.62 10.30 -6.36
CA TYR A 315 -7.11 11.58 -6.85
C TYR A 315 -5.73 11.92 -6.28
N ILE A 316 -5.56 11.79 -4.96
CA ILE A 316 -4.40 12.32 -4.26
C ILE A 316 -3.11 11.65 -4.71
N VAL A 317 -3.15 10.37 -5.09
CA VAL A 317 -2.08 9.69 -5.82
C VAL A 317 -2.66 8.88 -6.99
N ASN A 318 -3.30 9.61 -7.89
CA ASN A 318 -4.00 9.04 -9.03
C ASN A 318 -3.13 8.16 -9.94
N TYR A 319 -3.80 7.22 -10.61
CA TYR A 319 -3.15 6.23 -11.47
C TYR A 319 -2.33 6.85 -12.61
N GLN A 320 -2.71 8.01 -13.16
CA GLN A 320 -1.97 8.65 -14.26
C GLN A 320 -0.58 9.09 -13.79
N GLY A 321 -0.47 9.57 -12.54
CA GLY A 321 0.82 9.87 -11.91
C GLY A 321 1.66 8.61 -11.72
N VAL A 322 1.06 7.53 -11.24
CA VAL A 322 1.78 6.26 -11.04
C VAL A 322 2.24 5.64 -12.38
N GLU A 323 1.43 5.73 -13.44
CA GLU A 323 1.82 5.32 -14.80
C GLU A 323 2.97 6.17 -15.34
N ALA A 324 2.95 7.49 -15.11
CA ALA A 324 4.05 8.38 -15.47
C ALA A 324 5.33 8.03 -14.70
N LEU A 325 5.23 7.72 -13.40
CA LEU A 325 6.35 7.25 -12.58
C LEU A 325 6.95 5.97 -13.19
N VAL A 326 6.13 4.93 -13.40
CA VAL A 326 6.57 3.64 -13.99
C VAL A 326 7.29 3.86 -15.31
N THR A 327 6.76 4.74 -16.16
CA THR A 327 7.34 5.08 -17.47
C THR A 327 8.67 5.82 -17.35
N SER A 328 8.85 6.61 -16.29
CA SER A 328 10.07 7.39 -16.05
C SER A 328 11.23 6.59 -15.44
N LEU A 329 10.95 5.43 -14.83
CA LEU A 329 11.98 4.60 -14.19
C LEU A 329 13.01 4.15 -15.21
N ASN A 330 14.28 4.17 -14.82
CA ASN A 330 15.40 3.67 -15.60
C ASN A 330 15.99 2.40 -14.97
N THR A 331 15.47 1.24 -15.38
CA THR A 331 15.82 -0.10 -14.89
C THR A 331 16.08 -1.03 -16.06
N SER A 332 16.59 -2.22 -15.77
CA SER A 332 16.66 -3.33 -16.73
C SER A 332 15.29 -3.70 -17.35
N ALA A 333 14.19 -3.46 -16.64
CA ALA A 333 12.82 -3.71 -17.10
C ALA A 333 12.23 -2.59 -17.96
N SER A 334 12.80 -1.37 -17.94
CA SER A 334 12.19 -0.18 -18.54
C SER A 334 11.99 -0.29 -20.05
N LYS A 335 12.89 -0.96 -20.78
CA LYS A 335 12.72 -1.21 -22.22
C LYS A 335 11.55 -2.15 -22.50
N GLY A 336 11.37 -3.19 -21.67
CA GLY A 336 10.25 -4.12 -21.77
C GLY A 336 8.93 -3.41 -21.48
N PHE A 337 8.91 -2.57 -20.44
CA PHE A 337 7.77 -1.69 -20.19
C PHE A 337 7.53 -0.75 -21.37
N ALA A 338 8.46 0.05 -21.85
CA ALA A 338 8.16 1.02 -22.92
C ALA A 338 7.51 0.42 -24.18
N ASN A 339 7.82 -0.84 -24.52
CA ASN A 339 7.36 -1.50 -25.73
C ASN A 339 6.04 -2.28 -25.60
N ASP A 340 5.61 -2.61 -24.38
CA ASP A 340 4.43 -3.46 -24.18
C ASP A 340 3.14 -2.64 -24.02
N ASN A 341 1.99 -3.23 -24.34
CA ASN A 341 0.70 -2.59 -24.15
C ASN A 341 0.05 -3.03 -22.85
N PHE A 342 -0.86 -2.22 -22.33
CA PHE A 342 -1.72 -2.65 -21.23
C PHE A 342 -2.58 -3.85 -21.65
N THR A 343 -2.71 -4.82 -20.75
CA THR A 343 -3.58 -5.98 -20.90
C THR A 343 -4.65 -5.98 -19.83
N ASP A 344 -5.84 -6.47 -20.17
CA ASP A 344 -6.91 -6.67 -19.20
C ASP A 344 -6.46 -7.65 -18.13
N TRP A 345 -6.51 -7.20 -16.88
CA TRP A 345 -6.26 -8.04 -15.73
C TRP A 345 -7.58 -8.61 -15.23
N VAL A 346 -7.71 -9.93 -15.28
CA VAL A 346 -8.96 -10.64 -14.99
C VAL A 346 -8.85 -11.41 -13.68
N VAL A 347 -9.80 -11.17 -12.76
CA VAL A 347 -9.93 -11.89 -11.48
C VAL A 347 -11.31 -12.53 -11.44
N ASP A 348 -11.37 -13.83 -11.14
CA ASP A 348 -12.61 -14.62 -11.04
C ASP A 348 -13.60 -14.40 -12.22
N GLY A 349 -13.05 -14.19 -13.42
CA GLY A 349 -13.83 -13.96 -14.65
C GLY A 349 -14.26 -12.51 -14.91
N GLU A 350 -13.97 -11.59 -14.00
CA GLU A 350 -14.27 -10.15 -14.13
C GLU A 350 -12.99 -9.37 -14.50
N VAL A 351 -13.09 -8.42 -15.43
CA VAL A 351 -11.97 -7.49 -15.72
C VAL A 351 -11.80 -6.56 -14.52
N ALA A 352 -10.78 -6.81 -13.70
CA ALA A 352 -10.52 -6.12 -12.44
C ALA A 352 -9.58 -4.91 -12.59
N GLY A 353 -8.88 -4.82 -13.72
CA GLY A 353 -7.91 -3.76 -13.95
C GLY A 353 -7.24 -3.85 -15.31
N ALA A 354 -6.20 -3.04 -15.48
CA ALA A 354 -5.29 -3.10 -16.61
C ALA A 354 -3.86 -3.17 -16.08
N CYS A 355 -3.04 -4.04 -16.65
CA CYS A 355 -1.74 -4.30 -16.07
C CYS A 355 -0.66 -4.53 -17.13
N LYS A 356 0.58 -4.38 -16.69
CA LYS A 356 1.80 -4.51 -17.49
C LYS A 356 2.95 -5.06 -16.67
N SER A 357 3.80 -5.90 -17.24
CA SER A 357 4.93 -6.50 -16.52
C SER A 357 6.15 -6.68 -17.41
N ALA A 358 7.33 -6.48 -16.83
CA ALA A 358 8.60 -6.84 -17.46
C ALA A 358 9.58 -7.33 -16.38
N GLY A 359 10.00 -8.59 -16.48
CA GLY A 359 10.87 -9.22 -15.49
C GLY A 359 10.25 -9.25 -14.09
N VAL A 360 10.89 -8.58 -13.14
CA VAL A 360 10.46 -8.51 -11.74
C VAL A 360 9.54 -7.32 -11.44
N LEU A 361 9.40 -6.37 -12.37
CA LEU A 361 8.54 -5.20 -12.22
C LEU A 361 7.16 -5.45 -12.84
N SER A 362 6.12 -5.13 -12.09
CA SER A 362 4.72 -5.12 -12.50
C SER A 362 4.08 -3.77 -12.17
N TYR A 363 3.24 -3.28 -13.07
CA TYR A 363 2.29 -2.20 -12.79
C TYR A 363 0.86 -2.71 -12.95
N LEU A 364 -0.02 -2.34 -12.02
CA LEU A 364 -1.44 -2.66 -12.06
C LEU A 364 -2.30 -1.43 -11.76
N ARG A 365 -3.10 -1.02 -12.75
CA ARG A 365 -4.24 -0.14 -12.52
C ARG A 365 -5.42 -0.98 -12.06
N VAL A 366 -5.94 -0.71 -10.87
CA VAL A 366 -7.11 -1.39 -10.30
C VAL A 366 -8.35 -0.55 -10.58
N PHE A 367 -9.31 -1.13 -11.30
CA PHE A 367 -10.54 -0.43 -11.66
C PHE A 367 -11.48 -0.33 -10.47
N GLU A 368 -12.20 0.79 -10.36
CA GLU A 368 -13.23 1.04 -9.34
C GLU A 368 -12.73 1.04 -7.89
N ALA A 369 -11.42 1.19 -7.68
CA ALA A 369 -10.79 1.32 -6.38
C ALA A 369 -10.30 2.76 -6.14
N GLY A 370 -10.51 3.26 -4.91
CA GLY A 370 -9.94 4.52 -4.44
C GLY A 370 -8.51 4.34 -3.91
N HIS A 371 -8.12 5.18 -2.96
CA HIS A 371 -6.77 5.26 -2.42
C HIS A 371 -6.36 3.97 -1.68
N GLU A 372 -7.19 3.53 -0.73
CA GLU A 372 -7.04 2.29 0.03
C GLU A 372 -7.54 1.09 -0.79
N VAL A 373 -6.83 0.71 -1.84
CA VAL A 373 -7.29 -0.31 -2.81
C VAL A 373 -7.91 -1.58 -2.19
N PRO A 374 -7.35 -2.20 -1.13
CA PRO A 374 -7.96 -3.39 -0.52
C PRO A 374 -9.31 -3.11 0.16
N ALA A 375 -9.68 -1.85 0.40
CA ALA A 375 -10.99 -1.49 0.91
C ALA A 375 -12.10 -1.58 -0.15
N TYR A 376 -11.78 -1.67 -1.45
CA TYR A 376 -12.76 -1.61 -2.54
C TYR A 376 -13.06 -2.97 -3.17
N GLY A 377 -14.22 -3.06 -3.81
CA GLY A 377 -14.64 -4.17 -4.68
C GLY A 377 -15.03 -3.64 -6.06
N LYS A 378 -15.32 -4.54 -7.01
CA LYS A 378 -15.71 -4.17 -8.38
C LYS A 378 -16.69 -5.17 -8.97
N GLY A 379 -17.84 -4.71 -9.45
CA GLY A 379 -18.84 -5.58 -10.08
C GLY A 379 -19.22 -6.76 -9.17
N LYS A 380 -18.88 -7.99 -9.57
CA LYS A 380 -19.10 -9.21 -8.77
C LYS A 380 -17.96 -9.54 -7.79
N LEU A 381 -16.82 -8.85 -7.90
CA LEU A 381 -15.69 -9.03 -6.99
C LEU A 381 -16.02 -8.35 -5.66
N GLY A 382 -16.03 -9.16 -4.59
CA GLY A 382 -16.17 -8.67 -3.23
C GLY A 382 -15.04 -7.70 -2.85
N VAL A 383 -15.28 -6.94 -1.79
CA VAL A 383 -14.30 -6.03 -1.20
C VAL A 383 -13.00 -6.76 -0.87
N GLY A 384 -11.87 -6.23 -1.34
CA GLY A 384 -10.53 -6.78 -1.09
C GLY A 384 -10.13 -7.93 -2.01
N ARG A 385 -11.04 -8.50 -2.80
CA ARG A 385 -10.76 -9.70 -3.60
C ARG A 385 -9.66 -9.47 -4.64
N ALA A 386 -9.75 -8.37 -5.39
CA ALA A 386 -8.70 -7.99 -6.33
C ALA A 386 -7.35 -7.81 -5.61
N ALA A 387 -7.35 -7.10 -4.47
CA ALA A 387 -6.14 -6.87 -3.69
C ALA A 387 -5.49 -8.16 -3.19
N LYS A 388 -6.30 -9.11 -2.71
CA LYS A 388 -5.82 -10.42 -2.29
C LYS A 388 -5.11 -11.18 -3.42
N VAL A 389 -5.66 -11.14 -4.63
CA VAL A 389 -5.09 -11.87 -5.78
C VAL A 389 -3.74 -11.28 -6.21
N PHE A 390 -3.62 -9.95 -6.38
CA PHE A 390 -2.31 -9.39 -6.75
C PHE A 390 -1.28 -9.59 -5.65
N PHE A 391 -1.71 -9.58 -4.38
CA PHE A 391 -0.84 -9.80 -3.23
C PHE A 391 -0.27 -11.21 -3.24
N ASP A 392 -1.13 -12.23 -3.38
CA ASP A 392 -0.71 -13.63 -3.44
C ASP A 392 0.23 -13.86 -4.62
N LEU A 393 -0.14 -13.43 -5.82
CA LEU A 393 0.69 -13.61 -7.03
C LEU A 393 2.09 -13.02 -6.84
N THR A 394 2.17 -11.79 -6.31
CA THR A 394 3.44 -11.10 -6.13
C THR A 394 4.32 -11.81 -5.10
N ASN A 395 3.76 -12.24 -3.97
CA ASN A 395 4.51 -12.91 -2.92
C ASN A 395 4.87 -14.37 -3.24
N ASP A 396 4.11 -15.03 -4.13
CA ASP A 396 4.43 -16.34 -4.71
C ASP A 396 5.48 -16.25 -5.82
N GLY A 397 6.03 -15.05 -6.09
CA GLY A 397 7.04 -14.83 -7.12
C GLY A 397 6.50 -14.79 -8.55
N GLN A 398 5.17 -14.77 -8.72
CA GLN A 398 4.49 -14.73 -10.01
C GLN A 398 4.33 -13.29 -10.52
N SER A 399 4.18 -13.15 -11.84
CA SER A 399 3.78 -11.88 -12.43
C SER A 399 2.28 -11.66 -12.24
N VAL A 400 1.89 -10.43 -11.89
CA VAL A 400 0.47 -10.02 -11.84
C VAL A 400 -0.14 -9.97 -13.24
N CYS A 401 0.69 -9.85 -14.29
CA CYS A 401 0.29 -9.82 -15.70
C CYS A 401 0.83 -11.04 -16.41
N PRO A 402 0.19 -12.22 -16.27
CA PRO A 402 0.60 -13.36 -17.05
C PRO A 402 0.47 -13.00 -18.54
N PRO A 403 1.42 -13.40 -19.39
CA PRO A 403 1.29 -13.21 -20.83
C PRO A 403 -0.04 -13.83 -21.27
N LEU A 404 -0.74 -13.18 -22.21
CA LEU A 404 -1.95 -13.71 -22.81
C LEU A 404 -1.62 -15.09 -23.40
N VAL A 405 -1.84 -16.16 -22.63
CA VAL A 405 -1.90 -17.49 -23.19
C VAL A 405 -3.06 -17.40 -24.16
N ALA A 406 -2.78 -17.55 -25.45
CA ALA A 406 -3.79 -17.59 -26.50
C ALA A 406 -4.91 -18.49 -25.98
N ARG A 407 -6.04 -17.89 -25.60
CA ARG A 407 -7.21 -18.66 -25.22
C ARG A 407 -7.58 -19.43 -26.47
N ASP A 408 -7.26 -20.72 -26.49
CA ASP A 408 -7.80 -21.65 -27.46
C ASP A 408 -9.32 -21.55 -27.35
N LEU A 409 -9.91 -20.74 -28.23
CA LEU A 409 -11.33 -20.72 -28.50
C LEU A 409 -11.64 -21.99 -29.29
N ASN A 410 -11.62 -23.14 -28.63
CA ASN A 410 -12.12 -24.37 -29.22
C ASN A 410 -12.93 -25.18 -28.19
N PRO A 411 -14.22 -24.87 -27.99
CA PRO A 411 -15.10 -25.71 -27.22
C PRO A 411 -15.63 -26.80 -28.16
N ARG A 412 -14.95 -27.95 -28.25
CA ARG A 412 -15.55 -29.22 -28.69
C ARG A 412 -14.62 -30.42 -28.53
N GLN A 413 -15.19 -31.45 -27.90
CA GLN A 413 -14.84 -32.87 -27.94
C GLN A 413 -13.65 -33.35 -27.09
N ASN A 414 -13.98 -33.89 -25.91
CA ASN A 414 -13.94 -35.34 -25.76
C ASN A 414 -14.73 -35.83 -24.54
N ASN A 415 -15.89 -36.44 -24.83
CA ASN A 415 -16.50 -37.45 -23.97
C ASN A 415 -15.68 -38.73 -24.09
N SER A 416 -15.26 -39.33 -22.99
CA SER A 416 -15.55 -40.75 -22.71
C SER A 416 -15.00 -41.21 -21.35
N ASN A 417 -15.95 -41.73 -20.57
CA ASN A 417 -15.86 -42.94 -19.75
C ASN A 417 -14.96 -42.98 -18.52
N VAL A 418 -15.57 -42.73 -17.35
CA VAL A 418 -15.30 -43.53 -16.13
C VAL A 418 -16.64 -43.84 -15.43
N PRO A 419 -16.91 -45.07 -14.95
CA PRO A 419 -18.23 -45.48 -14.46
C PRO A 419 -18.54 -44.94 -13.06
N ARG A 420 -19.85 -44.74 -12.83
CA ARG A 420 -20.44 -44.52 -11.51
C ARG A 420 -20.47 -45.82 -10.73
N ASP A 421 -20.05 -45.77 -9.47
CA ASP A 421 -20.57 -46.65 -8.43
C ASP A 421 -21.17 -45.83 -7.30
N ALA A 422 -22.32 -46.31 -6.84
CA ALA A 422 -23.20 -45.67 -5.87
C ALA A 422 -23.14 -46.38 -4.51
N SER A 423 -23.55 -45.62 -3.50
CA SER A 423 -24.00 -46.03 -2.17
C SER A 423 -22.93 -46.27 -1.09
N SER A 424 -22.95 -45.42 -0.05
CA SER A 424 -23.57 -45.82 1.22
C SER A 424 -23.85 -44.58 2.08
N THR A 425 -24.94 -44.67 2.82
CA THR A 425 -25.64 -43.66 3.59
C THR A 425 -25.14 -43.49 5.02
N THR A 426 -25.50 -42.33 5.60
CA THR A 426 -25.77 -42.02 7.03
C THR A 426 -24.63 -41.97 8.04
N SER A 427 -24.38 -40.77 8.59
CA SER A 427 -24.91 -40.40 9.91
C SER A 427 -24.86 -38.88 10.12
N ALA A 428 -26.03 -38.28 10.27
CA ALA A 428 -26.19 -36.91 10.77
C ALA A 428 -25.97 -36.91 12.29
N LEU A 429 -25.14 -36.00 12.78
CA LEU A 429 -25.16 -35.58 14.18
C LEU A 429 -25.41 -34.08 14.21
N ASP A 430 -26.65 -33.79 14.58
CA ASP A 430 -27.19 -32.51 15.00
C ASP A 430 -26.48 -32.06 16.29
N LYS A 431 -25.88 -30.87 16.25
CA LYS A 431 -25.65 -30.02 17.43
C LYS A 431 -25.82 -28.57 17.01
N SER A 432 -27.07 -28.14 17.01
CA SER A 432 -27.42 -26.74 17.14
C SER A 432 -27.12 -26.20 18.55
N SER A 433 -26.80 -24.91 18.58
CA SER A 433 -26.87 -23.98 19.72
C SER A 433 -25.71 -24.02 20.73
N PHE A 434 -24.80 -23.05 20.63
CA PHE A 434 -24.44 -22.05 21.66
C PHE A 434 -23.35 -21.12 21.08
N TYR A 435 -23.20 -19.91 21.62
CA TYR A 435 -22.37 -18.77 21.18
C TYR A 435 -23.03 -17.74 20.26
N LEU A 436 -24.10 -17.13 20.77
CA LEU A 436 -24.16 -15.66 20.77
C LEU A 436 -23.31 -15.20 21.97
N ILE A 437 -22.22 -14.45 21.72
CA ILE A 437 -21.59 -13.40 22.57
C ILE A 437 -20.16 -13.08 22.05
N PHE A 438 -19.93 -11.80 21.69
CA PHE A 438 -18.70 -11.07 21.29
C PHE A 438 -18.03 -11.36 19.91
N PRO A 439 -18.34 -10.57 18.85
CA PRO A 439 -17.63 -10.65 17.56
C PRO A 439 -16.17 -10.16 17.61
N LEU A 440 -15.81 -9.30 18.56
CA LEU A 440 -14.44 -8.81 18.72
C LEU A 440 -13.46 -9.93 19.10
N PHE A 441 -13.89 -10.85 19.97
CA PHE A 441 -13.07 -11.97 20.43
C PHE A 441 -12.85 -12.98 19.31
N ALA A 442 -13.89 -13.34 18.53
CA ALA A 442 -13.76 -14.32 17.45
C ALA A 442 -12.75 -13.87 16.37
N CYS A 443 -12.76 -12.59 16.02
CA CYS A 443 -11.87 -12.02 15.00
C CYS A 443 -10.39 -11.99 15.43
N LEU A 444 -10.11 -11.59 16.67
CA LEU A 444 -8.74 -11.56 17.22
C LEU A 444 -8.23 -12.96 17.62
N LEU A 445 -9.10 -13.88 18.05
CA LEU A 445 -8.74 -15.27 18.37
C LEU A 445 -8.57 -16.17 17.15
N LEU A 446 -9.27 -15.92 16.03
CA LEU A 446 -9.03 -16.65 14.78
C LEU A 446 -7.71 -16.25 14.10
N ALA A 447 -7.01 -15.24 14.63
CA ALA A 447 -5.77 -14.71 14.10
C ALA A 447 -4.56 -14.90 15.06
N LEU A 448 -4.79 -15.52 16.23
CA LEU A 448 -3.79 -16.03 17.17
C LEU A 448 -3.70 -17.55 17.04
#